data_AF-A0A2V9HNB4-F1
#
_entry.id   AF-A0A2V9HNB4-F1
#
_cell.length_a   1.000
_cell.length_b   1.000
_cell.length_c   1.000
_cell.angle_alpha   90.00
_cell.angle_beta   90.00
_cell.angle_gamma   90.00
#
_symmetry.space_group_name_H-M   'P 1'
#
loop_
_entity.id
_entity.type
_entity.pdbx_description
1 polymer ?
#
loop_
_entity_poly.entity_id
_entity_poly.type
_entity_poly.pdbx_seq_one_letter_code
_entity_poly.pdbx_strand_id
1 'polypeptide(L)'
;ASPDVTFDMTFAKYNAAEEGFNRWTINGAAFAMTNEMVPASFHLQQSKRYRIRMRNASDDIHPIHLHRHSFELTSLAGKPTAG
;
A
#
# COMPACT_ATOMS: atom_id res chain seq x y z
N ALA A 1 -19.78 6.99 -1.12
CA ALA A 1 -20.27 5.84 -1.93
C ALA A 1 -19.54 4.57 -1.51
N SER A 2 -20.19 3.40 -1.63
CA SER A 2 -19.55 2.12 -1.33
C SER A 2 -18.49 1.77 -2.39
N PRO A 3 -17.35 1.17 -2.01
CA PRO A 3 -16.35 0.71 -2.99
C PRO A 3 -16.84 -0.56 -3.69
N ASP A 4 -16.46 -0.72 -4.96
CA ASP A 4 -16.70 -1.96 -5.71
C ASP A 4 -15.71 -3.05 -5.29
N VAL A 5 -14.48 -2.65 -4.96
CA VAL A 5 -13.39 -3.54 -4.55
C VAL A 5 -12.60 -2.89 -3.42
N THR A 6 -12.17 -3.71 -2.45
CA THR A 6 -11.26 -3.28 -1.38
C THR A 6 -9.95 -4.05 -1.49
N PHE A 7 -8.84 -3.32 -1.38
CA PHE A 7 -7.49 -3.87 -1.24
C PHE A 7 -6.99 -3.61 0.17
N ASP A 8 -6.63 -4.67 0.87
CA ASP A 8 -5.95 -4.59 2.16
C ASP A 8 -4.43 -4.66 1.93
N MET A 9 -3.73 -3.69 2.49
CA MET A 9 -2.29 -3.53 2.37
C MET A 9 -1.66 -3.41 3.76
N THR A 10 -0.75 -4.32 4.06
CA THR A 10 0.09 -4.29 5.27
C THR A 10 1.49 -3.86 4.88
N PHE A 11 1.91 -2.72 5.40
CA PHE A 11 3.27 -2.20 5.24
C PHE A 11 4.10 -2.65 6.42
N ALA A 12 5.19 -3.38 6.18
CA ALA A 12 6.03 -3.92 7.23
C ALA A 12 7.50 -3.58 6.99
N LYS A 13 8.24 -3.47 8.10
CA LYS A 13 9.69 -3.28 8.15
C LYS A 13 10.31 -4.50 8.82
N TYR A 14 11.26 -5.13 8.16
CA TYR A 14 12.12 -6.17 8.74
C TYR A 14 13.49 -5.55 9.01
N ASN A 15 13.81 -5.36 10.30
CA ASN A 15 15.04 -4.69 10.71
C ASN A 15 16.28 -5.51 10.34
N ALA A 16 17.29 -4.86 9.76
CA ALA A 16 18.58 -5.47 9.41
C ALA A 16 18.48 -6.78 8.60
N ALA A 17 17.41 -6.96 7.83
CA ALA A 17 17.10 -8.21 7.13
C ALA A 17 17.92 -8.43 5.84
N GLU A 18 18.55 -7.39 5.30
CA GLU A 18 19.37 -7.44 4.09
C GLU A 18 20.75 -6.85 4.38
N GLU A 19 21.69 -7.67 4.86
CA GLU A 19 23.08 -7.24 5.16
C GLU A 19 23.17 -6.02 6.10
N GLY A 20 22.28 -5.96 7.09
CA GLY A 20 22.19 -4.83 8.03
C GLY A 20 21.24 -3.71 7.59
N PHE A 21 20.71 -3.76 6.36
CA PHE A 21 19.69 -2.83 5.89
C PHE A 21 18.27 -3.32 6.21
N ASN A 22 17.37 -2.36 6.40
CA ASN A 22 15.95 -2.65 6.63
C ASN A 22 15.27 -3.05 5.32
N ARG A 23 14.55 -4.17 5.35
CA ARG A 23 13.72 -4.61 4.23
C ARG A 23 12.28 -4.15 4.42
N TRP A 24 11.74 -3.49 3.41
CA TRP A 24 10.37 -2.96 3.42
C TRP A 24 9.47 -3.78 2.51
N THR A 25 8.24 -4.03 2.96
CA THR A 25 7.29 -4.85 2.20
C THR A 25 5.88 -4.29 2.19
N ILE A 26 5.13 -4.65 1.15
CA ILE A 26 3.68 -4.53 1.09
C ILE A 26 3.13 -5.96 1.00
N ASN A 27 2.29 -6.35 1.95
CA ASN A 27 1.75 -7.72 2.04
C ASN A 27 2.85 -8.80 2.03
N GLY A 28 3.99 -8.55 2.68
CA GLY A 28 5.12 -9.47 2.77
C GLY A 28 6.02 -9.54 1.53
N ALA A 29 5.66 -8.85 0.44
CA ALA A 29 6.48 -8.74 -0.76
C ALA A 29 7.32 -7.46 -0.75
N ALA A 30 8.64 -7.60 -0.93
CA ALA A 30 9.54 -6.49 -1.20
C ALA A 30 9.62 -6.23 -2.71
N PHE A 31 10.01 -5.01 -3.10
CA PHE A 31 10.35 -4.73 -4.49
C PHE A 31 11.52 -5.63 -4.92
N ALA A 32 11.45 -6.21 -6.13
CA ALA A 32 12.53 -7.02 -6.65
C ALA A 32 13.65 -6.11 -7.15
N MET A 33 14.84 -6.21 -6.55
CA MET A 33 16.03 -5.47 -6.97
C MET A 33 16.64 -6.01 -8.28
N THR A 34 16.06 -7.07 -8.84
CA THR A 34 16.35 -7.55 -10.18
C THR A 34 15.70 -6.61 -11.19
N ASN A 35 16.40 -6.24 -12.27
CA ASN A 35 15.83 -5.47 -13.40
C ASN A 35 14.76 -6.25 -14.21
N GLU A 36 14.13 -7.24 -13.59
CA GLU A 36 13.09 -8.06 -14.17
C GLU A 36 11.73 -7.38 -13.99
N MET A 37 10.86 -7.60 -14.98
CA MET A 37 9.49 -7.14 -14.90
C MET A 37 8.71 -7.95 -13.86
N VAL A 38 8.40 -7.34 -12.74
CA VAL A 38 7.52 -7.94 -11.72
C VAL A 38 6.06 -7.73 -12.13
N PRO A 39 5.21 -8.78 -12.15
CA PRO A 39 3.79 -8.61 -12.43
C PRO A 39 3.12 -7.74 -11.36
N ALA A 40 2.13 -6.94 -11.78
CA ALA A 40 1.38 -6.11 -10.85
C ALA A 40 0.57 -6.98 -9.88
N SER A 41 0.71 -6.74 -8.57
CA SER A 41 -0.09 -7.45 -7.56
C SER A 41 -1.55 -7.02 -7.52
N PHE A 42 -1.87 -5.84 -8.05
CA PHE A 42 -3.21 -5.27 -8.05
C PHE A 42 -3.57 -4.79 -9.46
N HIS A 43 -4.78 -5.15 -9.91
CA HIS A 43 -5.28 -4.79 -11.22
C HIS A 43 -6.55 -3.96 -11.07
N LEU A 44 -6.61 -2.87 -11.82
CA LEU A 44 -7.77 -1.98 -11.86
C LEU A 44 -8.57 -2.24 -13.13
N GLN A 45 -9.88 -2.17 -12.98
CA GLN A 45 -10.85 -2.15 -14.06
C GLN A 45 -11.45 -0.75 -14.15
N GLN A 46 -11.59 -0.26 -15.37
CA GLN A 46 -12.17 1.05 -15.65
C GLN A 46 -13.56 1.19 -15.02
N SER A 47 -13.91 2.42 -14.62
CA SER A 47 -15.21 2.80 -14.05
C SER A 47 -15.54 2.19 -12.67
N LYS A 48 -14.63 1.44 -12.05
CA LYS A 48 -14.80 0.96 -10.67
C LYS A 48 -14.18 1.90 -9.64
N ARG A 49 -14.74 1.92 -8.44
CA ARG A 49 -14.22 2.60 -7.24
C ARG A 49 -13.53 1.61 -6.34
N TYR A 50 -12.28 1.93 -5.99
CA TYR A 50 -11.45 1.09 -5.15
C TYR A 50 -11.24 1.74 -3.80
N ARG A 51 -11.32 0.94 -2.74
CA ARG A 51 -10.86 1.32 -1.41
C ARG A 51 -9.52 0.66 -1.13
N ILE A 52 -8.52 1.47 -0.81
CA ILE A 52 -7.22 0.98 -0.34
C ILE A 52 -7.20 1.14 1.19
N ARG A 53 -7.10 0.03 1.92
CA ARG A 53 -6.93 0.01 3.37
C ARG A 53 -5.46 -0.19 3.68
N MET A 54 -4.84 0.83 4.22
CA MET A 54 -3.41 0.86 4.50
C MET A 54 -3.18 0.67 6.00
N ARG A 55 -2.50 -0.41 6.37
CA ARG A 55 -2.04 -0.65 7.73
C ARG A 55 -0.53 -0.56 7.78
N ASN A 56 -0.01 0.45 8.48
CA ASN A 56 1.40 0.47 8.85
C ASN A 56 1.61 -0.48 10.03
N ALA A 57 2.26 -1.61 9.78
CA ALA A 57 2.66 -2.61 10.78
C ALA A 57 4.16 -2.48 11.13
N SER A 58 4.73 -1.29 10.96
CA SER A 58 6.05 -0.92 11.43
C SER A 58 5.97 0.18 12.48
N ASP A 59 7.08 0.44 13.14
CA ASP A 59 7.31 1.51 14.11
C ASP A 59 7.83 2.81 13.46
N ASP A 60 7.77 2.91 12.13
CA ASP A 60 8.42 3.96 11.35
C ASP A 60 7.49 4.51 10.26
N ILE A 61 7.78 5.71 9.75
CA ILE A 61 6.93 6.39 8.79
C ILE A 61 7.05 5.73 7.42
N HIS A 62 5.91 5.41 6.80
CA HIS A 62 5.84 4.88 5.44
C HIS A 62 5.01 5.83 4.55
N PRO A 63 5.65 6.78 3.84
CA PRO A 63 4.94 7.68 2.94
C PRO A 63 4.45 6.92 1.70
N ILE A 64 3.23 7.23 1.24
CA ILE A 64 2.62 6.60 0.07
C ILE A 64 2.32 7.65 -0.99
N HIS A 65 2.70 7.36 -2.23
CA HIS A 65 2.36 8.14 -3.40
C HIS A 65 1.74 7.24 -4.47
N LEU A 66 0.59 7.65 -5.01
CA LEU A 66 -0.08 6.95 -6.11
C LEU A 66 0.17 7.69 -7.42
N HIS A 67 0.75 7.00 -8.39
CA HIS A 67 0.97 7.57 -9.71
C HIS A 67 -0.36 7.71 -10.46
N ARG A 68 -0.60 8.89 -11.06
CA ARG A 68 -1.70 9.14 -12.02
C ARG A 68 -3.13 8.93 -11.49
N HIS A 69 -3.31 8.86 -10.17
CA HIS A 69 -4.62 8.70 -9.54
C HIS A 69 -4.83 9.79 -8.48
N SER A 70 -6.04 10.32 -8.44
CA SER A 70 -6.51 11.11 -7.29
C SER A 70 -7.13 10.17 -6.27
N PHE A 71 -7.01 10.52 -4.99
CA PHE A 71 -7.64 9.79 -3.90
C PHE A 71 -8.23 10.75 -2.88
N GLU A 72 -9.21 10.26 -2.14
CA GLU A 72 -9.80 10.92 -1.00
C GLU A 72 -9.46 10.11 0.26
N LEU A 73 -9.00 10.78 1.32
CA LEU A 73 -8.91 10.16 2.63
C LEU A 73 -10.33 10.06 3.19
N THR A 74 -10.82 8.83 3.37
CA THR A 74 -12.19 8.57 3.88
C THR A 74 -12.23 8.13 5.34
N SER A 75 -11.10 7.67 5.89
CA SER A 75 -10.93 7.38 7.31
C SER A 75 -9.46 7.35 7.70
N LEU A 76 -9.17 7.78 8.93
CA LEU A 76 -7.87 7.65 9.59
C LEU A 76 -8.05 7.02 10.98
N ALA A 77 -7.28 5.97 11.27
CA ALA A 77 -7.32 5.27 12.56
C ALA A 77 -8.76 4.89 13.01
N GLY A 78 -9.59 4.42 12.06
CA GLY A 78 -10.98 4.05 12.31
C GLY A 78 -11.96 5.21 12.44
N LYS A 79 -11.50 6.46 12.42
CA LYS A 79 -12.35 7.65 12.42
C LYS A 79 -12.68 8.08 11.00
N PRO A 80 -13.95 8.27 10.63
CA PRO A 80 -14.31 8.83 9.33
C PRO A 80 -13.73 10.23 9.15
N THR A 81 -13.38 10.56 7.91
CA THR A 81 -13.01 11.92 7.50
C THR A 81 -14.01 12.41 6.46
N ALA A 82 -14.12 13.73 6.32
CA ALA A 82 -14.96 14.38 5.31
C ALA A 82 -14.28 15.66 4.83
N GLY A 83 -14.57 16.06 3.58
CA GLY A 83 -14.08 17.25 2.92
C GLY A 83 -14.91 17.58 1.69
#